data_AF-A0A1M5NP69-F1
#
_entry.id   AF-A0A1M5NP69-F1
#
_cell.length_a   1.000
_cell.length_b   1.000
_cell.length_c   1.000
_cell.angle_alpha   90.00
_cell.angle_beta   90.00
_cell.angle_gamma   90.00
#
_symmetry.space_group_name_H-M   'P 1'
#
loop_
_entity.id
_entity.type
_entity.pdbx_description
1 polymer ?
#
loop_
_entity_poly.entity_id
_entity_poly.type
_entity_poly.pdbx_seq_one_letter_code
_entity_poly.pdbx_strand_id
1 'polypeptide(L)'
;MRIVLENKGIKTDTYYIPPFTLYEGEIIVLYLYNGKHLYDAEIFLRDIFCGKIKHGNVTLHRKMTFVEYFKRSCFRDTFFPLTTVKRYLKRNANSKSPLYKRIFEDKWKWITPETRLEKIPGTPKKLLTLYAALSKTKDIVFDLGALDDEGYEYSFKAIEEIIKQDGGSAILLHCFDNMEEYASKIIALEWNAGHPPEGNEFHFNF
;
A
#
# COMPACT_ATOMS: atom_id res chain seq x y z
N MET A 1 4.36 -8.08 22.32
CA MET A 1 3.90 -7.44 21.06
C MET A 1 2.50 -7.95 20.77
N ARG A 2 1.59 -7.11 20.28
CA ARG A 2 0.21 -7.53 19.95
C ARG A 2 0.18 -8.05 18.51
N ILE A 3 -0.48 -9.17 18.30
CA ILE A 3 -0.66 -9.76 16.96
C ILE A 3 -1.76 -8.98 16.23
N VAL A 4 -1.51 -8.62 14.97
CA VAL A 4 -2.47 -7.93 14.10
C VAL A 4 -3.08 -8.92 13.12
N LEU A 5 -2.24 -9.73 12.48
CA LEU A 5 -2.63 -10.69 11.45
C LEU A 5 -1.76 -11.95 11.57
N GLU A 6 -2.38 -13.11 11.47
CA GLU A 6 -1.70 -14.39 11.34
C GLU A 6 -2.04 -15.02 9.99
N ASN A 7 -1.02 -15.36 9.22
CA ASN A 7 -1.13 -16.15 8.01
C ASN A 7 -0.45 -17.51 8.24
N LYS A 8 -1.22 -18.60 8.15
CA LYS A 8 -0.73 -19.99 8.23
C LYS A 8 -0.28 -20.55 6.87
N GLY A 9 -0.29 -19.71 5.83
CA GLY A 9 0.03 -20.06 4.45
C GLY A 9 -1.20 -19.92 3.55
N ILE A 10 -1.07 -19.21 2.43
CA ILE A 10 -2.16 -19.04 1.44
C ILE A 10 -1.77 -19.81 0.20
N LYS A 11 -2.47 -20.90 -0.11
CA LYS A 11 -2.23 -21.70 -1.31
C LYS A 11 -3.32 -21.43 -2.34
N THR A 12 -2.92 -21.09 -3.55
CA THR A 12 -3.77 -20.99 -4.73
C THR A 12 -3.39 -22.09 -5.73
N ASP A 13 -4.04 -22.12 -6.89
CA ASP A 13 -3.67 -23.05 -7.97
C ASP A 13 -2.29 -22.71 -8.56
N THR A 14 -1.90 -21.43 -8.55
CA THR A 14 -0.67 -20.95 -9.22
C THR A 14 0.48 -20.69 -8.26
N TYR A 15 0.20 -20.25 -7.04
CA TYR A 15 1.23 -19.83 -6.09
C TYR A 15 0.88 -20.13 -4.63
N TYR A 16 1.88 -19.97 -3.78
CA TYR A 16 1.81 -20.11 -2.35
C TYR A 16 2.41 -18.86 -1.68
N ILE A 17 1.74 -18.34 -0.67
CA ILE A 17 2.29 -17.32 0.24
C ILE A 17 2.71 -18.02 1.53
N PRO A 18 4.01 -18.01 1.89
CA PRO A 18 4.51 -18.62 3.11
C PRO A 18 3.83 -18.09 4.39
N PRO A 19 3.83 -18.87 5.48
CA PRO A 19 3.25 -18.46 6.75
C PRO A 19 4.02 -17.27 7.34
N PHE A 20 3.30 -16.32 7.94
CA PHE A 20 3.91 -15.21 8.67
C PHE A 20 2.95 -14.68 9.74
N THR A 21 3.49 -13.93 10.70
CA THR A 21 2.71 -13.21 11.70
C THR A 21 3.11 -11.75 11.67
N LEU A 22 2.11 -10.87 11.54
CA LEU A 22 2.28 -9.43 11.58
C LEU A 22 2.00 -8.93 12.99
N TYR A 23 2.99 -8.28 13.61
CA TYR A 23 2.86 -7.64 14.91
C TYR A 23 2.62 -6.13 14.81
N GLU A 24 2.12 -5.55 15.88
CA GLU A 24 2.08 -4.10 16.03
C GLU A 24 3.51 -3.52 16.10
N GLY A 25 3.75 -2.43 15.37
CA GLY A 25 5.05 -1.78 15.14
C GLY A 25 5.79 -2.33 13.93
N GLU A 26 5.19 -3.24 13.16
CA GLU A 26 5.87 -3.98 12.08
C GLU A 26 5.33 -3.63 10.69
N ILE A 27 6.24 -3.66 9.72
CA ILE A 27 5.93 -3.70 8.30
C ILE A 27 6.44 -5.02 7.70
N ILE A 28 5.58 -5.72 6.96
CA ILE A 28 5.96 -6.88 6.16
C ILE A 28 5.90 -6.49 4.69
N VAL A 29 6.98 -6.78 3.95
CA VAL A 29 6.98 -6.64 2.50
C VAL A 29 6.63 -8.00 1.90
N LEU A 30 5.55 -8.04 1.14
CA LEU A 30 5.12 -9.22 0.41
C LEU A 30 5.51 -9.05 -1.06
N TYR A 31 6.57 -9.73 -1.47
CA TYR A 31 7.09 -9.70 -2.83
C TYR A 31 6.31 -10.67 -3.72
N LEU A 32 5.65 -10.12 -4.73
CA LEU A 32 4.72 -10.82 -5.60
C LEU A 32 5.31 -11.20 -6.96
N TYR A 33 6.56 -10.81 -7.26
CA TYR A 33 7.12 -10.79 -8.62
C TYR A 33 6.34 -9.87 -9.59
N ASN A 34 7.04 -9.38 -10.61
CA ASN A 34 6.38 -8.69 -11.71
C ASN A 34 5.81 -9.71 -12.72
N GLY A 35 4.72 -9.35 -13.41
CA GLY A 35 4.11 -10.18 -14.46
C GLY A 35 2.60 -9.98 -14.58
N LYS A 36 1.98 -10.70 -15.52
CA LYS A 36 0.53 -10.60 -15.78
C LYS A 36 -0.33 -11.01 -14.57
N HIS A 37 0.16 -11.94 -13.75
CA HIS A 37 -0.53 -12.37 -12.53
C HIS A 37 -0.58 -11.31 -11.42
N LEU A 38 0.28 -10.29 -11.47
CA LEU A 38 0.50 -9.36 -10.36
C LEU A 38 -0.79 -8.69 -9.91
N TYR A 39 -1.59 -8.19 -10.87
CA TYR A 39 -2.82 -7.48 -10.57
C TYR A 39 -3.85 -8.36 -9.85
N ASP A 40 -4.03 -9.59 -10.31
CA ASP A 40 -4.97 -10.53 -9.71
C ASP A 40 -4.50 -11.00 -8.33
N ALA A 41 -3.20 -11.25 -8.18
CA ALA A 41 -2.60 -11.58 -6.88
C ALA A 41 -2.74 -10.42 -5.89
N GLU A 42 -2.46 -9.19 -6.31
CA GLU A 42 -2.59 -7.99 -5.47
C GLU A 42 -4.04 -7.82 -4.98
N ILE A 43 -5.02 -7.92 -5.88
CA ILE A 43 -6.45 -7.82 -5.53
C ILE A 43 -6.84 -8.90 -4.53
N PHE A 44 -6.49 -10.15 -4.81
CA PHE A 44 -6.84 -11.29 -3.99
C PHE A 44 -6.26 -11.16 -2.57
N LEU A 45 -4.96 -10.88 -2.48
CA LEU A 45 -4.26 -10.75 -1.20
C LEU A 45 -4.73 -9.53 -0.42
N ARG A 46 -4.93 -8.39 -1.08
CA ARG A 46 -5.52 -7.21 -0.45
C ARG A 46 -6.88 -7.54 0.16
N ASP A 47 -7.76 -8.20 -0.60
CA ASP A 47 -9.12 -8.45 -0.17
C ASP A 47 -9.17 -9.46 1.01
N ILE A 48 -8.23 -10.40 1.06
CA ILE A 48 -8.00 -11.26 2.24
C ILE A 48 -7.50 -10.45 3.43
N PHE A 49 -6.40 -9.70 3.29
CA PHE A 49 -5.77 -8.99 4.40
C PHE A 49 -6.61 -7.82 4.93
N CYS A 50 -7.50 -7.26 4.12
CA CYS A 50 -8.49 -6.26 4.55
C CYS A 50 -9.78 -6.89 5.10
N GLY A 51 -9.89 -8.22 5.12
CA GLY A 51 -11.04 -8.95 5.65
C GLY A 51 -12.31 -8.85 4.81
N LYS A 52 -12.20 -8.49 3.52
CA LYS A 52 -13.32 -8.56 2.57
C LYS A 52 -13.65 -10.01 2.21
N ILE A 53 -12.60 -10.83 2.06
CA ILE A 53 -12.69 -12.27 1.82
C ILE A 53 -12.17 -12.98 3.06
N LYS A 54 -12.95 -13.92 3.61
CA LYS A 54 -12.48 -14.78 4.70
C LYS A 54 -11.70 -15.94 4.11
N HIS A 55 -10.47 -16.15 4.60
CA HIS A 55 -9.62 -17.26 4.20
C HIS A 55 -9.28 -18.12 5.42
N GLY A 56 -9.42 -19.45 5.34
CA GLY A 56 -9.28 -20.35 6.50
C GLY A 56 -7.90 -20.29 7.19
N ASN A 57 -6.85 -19.95 6.44
CA ASN A 57 -5.49 -19.82 6.94
C ASN A 57 -5.11 -18.41 7.37
N VAL A 58 -6.00 -17.43 7.28
CA VAL A 58 -5.72 -16.04 7.68
C VAL A 58 -6.65 -15.63 8.81
N THR A 59 -6.05 -15.25 9.95
CA THR A 59 -6.77 -14.73 11.11
C THR A 59 -6.45 -13.26 11.28
N LEU A 60 -7.47 -12.41 11.16
CA LEU A 60 -7.39 -10.97 11.41
C LEU A 60 -7.80 -10.67 12.84
N HIS A 61 -6.85 -10.25 13.67
CA HIS A 61 -7.11 -9.77 15.03
C HIS A 61 -7.51 -8.29 15.04
N ARG A 62 -7.05 -7.54 14.04
CA ARG A 62 -7.35 -6.12 13.83
C ARG A 62 -7.75 -5.88 12.37
N LYS A 63 -8.66 -4.94 12.16
CA LYS A 63 -9.11 -4.57 10.81
C LYS A 63 -8.02 -3.75 10.11
N MET A 64 -7.53 -4.25 8.98
CA MET A 64 -6.63 -3.50 8.10
C MET A 64 -7.43 -2.79 7.01
N THR A 65 -6.88 -1.69 6.48
CA THR A 65 -7.48 -0.95 5.35
C THR A 65 -6.49 -0.84 4.22
N PHE A 66 -6.94 -1.15 2.99
CA PHE A 66 -6.13 -0.91 1.82
C PHE A 66 -6.08 0.57 1.48
N VAL A 67 -4.89 1.09 1.20
CA VAL A 67 -4.69 2.47 0.77
C VAL A 67 -4.83 2.54 -0.74
N GLU A 68 -6.03 2.88 -1.20
CA GLU A 68 -6.29 3.05 -2.63
C GLU A 68 -5.43 4.16 -3.23
N TYR A 69 -4.94 3.92 -4.45
CA TYR A 69 -4.40 4.98 -5.28
C TYR A 69 -5.48 6.03 -5.56
N PHE A 70 -5.07 7.28 -5.78
CA PHE A 70 -6.00 8.33 -6.15
C PHE A 70 -6.63 8.04 -7.52
N LYS A 71 -7.84 7.46 -7.51
CA LYS A 71 -8.61 7.22 -8.73
C LYS A 71 -9.45 8.45 -9.07
N ARG A 72 -9.16 9.05 -10.22
CA ARG A 72 -10.06 10.04 -10.82
C ARG A 72 -11.39 9.36 -11.16
N SER A 73 -12.49 10.00 -10.82
CA SER A 73 -13.81 9.55 -11.28
C SER A 73 -14.27 10.52 -12.34
N CYS A 74 -14.32 10.08 -13.59
CA CYS A 74 -14.72 10.91 -14.74
C CYS A 74 -16.05 11.61 -14.49
N PHE A 75 -17.03 10.90 -13.91
CA PHE A 75 -18.33 11.47 -13.55
C PHE A 75 -18.21 12.60 -12.50
N ARG A 76 -17.36 12.43 -11.49
CA ARG A 76 -17.12 13.47 -10.47
C ARG A 76 -16.26 14.63 -11.00
N ASP A 77 -15.38 14.40 -11.96
CA ASP A 77 -14.60 15.47 -12.59
C ASP A 77 -15.51 16.42 -13.38
N THR A 78 -16.61 15.93 -13.97
CA THR A 78 -17.57 16.79 -14.68
C THR A 78 -18.33 17.74 -13.74
N PHE A 79 -18.77 17.27 -12.56
CA PHE A 79 -19.55 18.08 -11.61
C PHE A 79 -18.71 18.78 -10.54
N PHE A 80 -17.49 18.30 -10.28
CA PHE A 80 -16.57 18.82 -9.27
C PHE A 80 -15.11 18.80 -9.76
N PRO A 81 -14.79 19.51 -10.85
CA PRO A 81 -13.49 19.44 -11.55
C PRO A 81 -12.28 19.84 -10.70
N LEU A 82 -12.51 20.52 -9.57
CA LEU A 82 -11.47 21.05 -8.69
C LEU A 82 -11.48 20.33 -7.35
N THR A 83 -10.73 19.23 -7.27
CA THR A 83 -10.37 18.63 -5.97
C THR A 83 -9.04 19.21 -5.51
N THR A 84 -9.08 20.06 -4.48
CA THR A 84 -7.89 20.56 -3.78
C THR A 84 -7.46 19.61 -2.67
N VAL A 85 -6.22 19.74 -2.19
CA VAL A 85 -5.71 18.96 -1.04
C VAL A 85 -6.64 19.09 0.16
N LYS A 86 -7.09 20.31 0.48
CA LYS A 86 -8.03 20.57 1.58
C LYS A 86 -9.33 19.79 1.43
N ARG A 87 -9.92 19.80 0.22
CA ARG A 87 -11.18 19.09 -0.05
C ARG A 87 -11.00 17.58 0.05
N TYR A 88 -9.86 17.07 -0.40
CA TYR A 88 -9.51 15.65 -0.28
C TYR A 88 -9.33 15.25 1.18
N LEU A 89 -8.49 15.95 1.93
CA LEU A 89 -8.21 15.66 3.34
C LEU A 89 -9.48 15.75 4.20
N LYS A 90 -10.34 16.76 3.99
CA LYS A 90 -11.61 16.87 4.73
C LYS A 90 -12.53 15.66 4.56
N ARG A 91 -12.43 14.94 3.43
CA ARG A 91 -13.24 13.74 3.15
C ARG A 91 -12.53 12.46 3.61
N ASN A 92 -11.23 12.38 3.35
CA ASN A 92 -10.49 11.13 3.41
C ASN A 92 -9.60 11.00 4.64
N ALA A 93 -9.31 12.09 5.36
CA ALA A 93 -8.46 12.10 6.53
C ALA A 93 -9.22 12.49 7.82
N ASN A 94 -8.61 12.21 8.97
CA ASN A 94 -9.06 12.65 10.28
C ASN A 94 -8.34 13.95 10.67
N SER A 95 -9.07 15.05 10.80
CA SER A 95 -8.49 16.38 11.11
C SER A 95 -7.86 16.50 12.49
N LYS A 96 -8.12 15.55 13.40
CA LYS A 96 -7.51 15.50 14.73
C LYS A 96 -6.15 14.79 14.74
N SER A 97 -5.83 14.03 13.68
CA SER A 97 -4.54 13.33 13.59
C SER A 97 -3.43 14.29 13.17
N PRO A 98 -2.22 14.20 13.75
CA PRO A 98 -1.05 14.94 13.25
C PRO A 98 -0.77 14.68 11.77
N LEU A 99 -1.05 13.47 11.29
CA LEU A 99 -0.87 13.06 9.89
C LEU A 99 -1.74 13.88 8.91
N TYR A 100 -2.79 14.54 9.39
CA TYR A 100 -3.59 15.45 8.56
C TYR A 100 -2.77 16.61 7.97
N LYS A 101 -1.76 17.07 8.70
CA LYS A 101 -0.92 18.22 8.28
C LYS A 101 0.42 17.80 7.68
N ARG A 102 0.81 16.53 7.83
CA ARG A 102 2.14 16.01 7.46
C ARG A 102 2.54 16.36 6.03
N ILE A 103 1.60 16.26 5.07
CA ILE A 103 1.89 16.58 3.66
C ILE A 103 2.35 18.03 3.42
N PHE A 104 1.98 18.98 4.28
CA PHE A 104 2.39 20.39 4.19
C PHE A 104 3.74 20.66 4.87
N GLU A 105 4.16 19.77 5.77
CA GLU A 105 5.40 19.85 6.53
C GLU A 105 6.54 19.07 5.85
N ASP A 106 6.17 18.20 4.93
CA ASP A 106 7.05 17.30 4.18
C ASP A 106 7.99 18.03 3.18
N LYS A 107 8.82 17.27 2.46
CA LYS A 107 9.75 17.75 1.43
C LYS A 107 9.10 18.72 0.42
N TRP A 108 7.80 18.61 0.17
CA TRP A 108 7.06 19.42 -0.81
C TRP A 108 6.35 20.64 -0.21
N LYS A 109 7.12 21.56 0.39
CA LYS A 109 6.61 22.81 1.02
C LYS A 109 5.74 23.70 0.13
N TRP A 110 5.81 23.54 -1.19
CA TRP A 110 4.96 24.26 -2.14
C TRP A 110 3.52 23.72 -2.20
N ILE A 111 3.26 22.53 -1.66
CA ILE A 111 1.91 21.98 -1.54
C ILE A 111 1.18 22.76 -0.44
N THR A 112 0.04 23.34 -0.81
CA THR A 112 -0.83 24.11 0.07
C THR A 112 -2.22 23.48 0.11
N PRO A 113 -3.08 23.86 1.07
CA PRO A 113 -4.46 23.38 1.11
C PRO A 113 -5.24 23.61 -0.20
N GLU A 114 -4.92 24.68 -0.94
CA GLU A 114 -5.59 25.04 -2.19
C GLU A 114 -4.89 24.47 -3.45
N THR A 115 -3.76 23.78 -3.29
CA THR A 115 -3.12 23.06 -4.38
C THR A 115 -4.09 22.02 -4.96
N ARG A 116 -4.22 22.01 -6.29
CA ARG A 116 -5.05 21.05 -7.03
C ARG A 116 -4.34 19.69 -7.06
N LEU A 117 -5.07 18.61 -6.79
CA LEU A 117 -4.48 17.27 -6.76
C LEU A 117 -3.83 16.84 -8.09
N GLU A 118 -4.36 17.31 -9.22
CA GLU A 118 -3.80 17.02 -10.55
C GLU A 118 -2.37 17.56 -10.72
N LYS A 119 -2.04 18.66 -10.04
CA LYS A 119 -0.73 19.32 -10.13
C LYS A 119 0.31 18.67 -9.23
N ILE A 120 -0.10 17.73 -8.37
CA ILE A 120 0.78 17.06 -7.43
C ILE A 120 1.47 15.88 -8.14
N PRO A 121 2.81 15.80 -8.15
CA PRO A 121 3.56 14.66 -8.69
C PRO A 121 3.23 13.32 -8.02
N GLY A 122 3.69 12.21 -8.60
CA GLY A 122 3.38 10.84 -8.16
C GLY A 122 3.65 10.61 -6.66
N THR A 123 4.89 10.81 -6.22
CA THR A 123 5.33 10.59 -4.83
C THR A 123 4.54 11.38 -3.79
N PRO A 124 4.46 12.73 -3.83
CA PRO A 124 3.66 13.47 -2.87
C PRO A 124 2.16 13.13 -2.93
N LYS A 125 1.65 12.74 -4.11
CA LYS A 125 0.26 12.31 -4.26
C LYS A 125 0.01 10.98 -3.57
N LYS A 126 0.93 10.02 -3.69
CA LYS A 126 0.85 8.72 -3.00
C LYS A 126 0.98 8.89 -1.48
N LEU A 127 1.91 9.72 -1.02
CA LEU A 127 2.03 10.02 0.41
C LEU A 127 0.80 10.72 0.97
N LEU A 128 0.17 11.62 0.21
CA LEU A 128 -1.10 12.22 0.61
C LEU A 128 -2.20 11.17 0.86
N THR A 129 -2.30 10.12 0.03
CA THR A 129 -3.30 9.06 0.25
C THR A 129 -2.93 8.18 1.44
N LEU A 130 -1.64 7.86 1.61
CA LEU A 130 -1.13 7.10 2.75
C LEU A 130 -1.34 7.82 4.08
N TYR A 131 -0.96 9.10 4.18
CA TYR A 131 -1.18 9.92 5.39
C TYR A 131 -2.67 10.08 5.69
N ALA A 132 -3.50 10.26 4.66
CA ALA A 132 -4.95 10.33 4.85
C ALA A 132 -5.51 9.01 5.41
N ALA A 133 -5.06 7.85 4.91
CA ALA A 133 -5.47 6.55 5.44
C ALA A 133 -4.98 6.33 6.88
N LEU A 134 -3.69 6.56 7.13
CA LEU A 134 -3.07 6.40 8.45
C LEU A 134 -3.64 7.36 9.50
N SER A 135 -4.19 8.51 9.09
CA SER A 135 -4.89 9.41 10.01
C SER A 135 -6.18 8.78 10.59
N LYS A 136 -6.76 7.78 9.92
CA LYS A 136 -8.02 7.11 10.30
C LYS A 136 -7.83 5.71 10.86
N THR A 137 -6.78 5.00 10.44
CA THR A 137 -6.46 3.65 10.89
C THR A 137 -4.97 3.53 11.16
N LYS A 138 -4.58 2.62 12.05
CA LYS A 138 -3.17 2.31 12.31
C LYS A 138 -2.67 1.12 11.51
N ASP A 139 -3.58 0.31 10.97
CA ASP A 139 -3.25 -0.94 10.28
C ASP A 139 -3.65 -0.82 8.81
N ILE A 140 -2.67 -0.95 7.91
CA ILE A 140 -2.85 -0.72 6.47
C ILE A 140 -2.26 -1.81 5.60
N VAL A 141 -2.85 -2.00 4.42
CA VAL A 141 -2.25 -2.72 3.30
C VAL A 141 -2.05 -1.70 2.18
N PHE A 142 -0.92 -1.70 1.50
CA PHE A 142 -0.65 -0.71 0.46
C PHE A 142 0.29 -1.25 -0.61
N ASP A 143 0.23 -0.65 -1.79
CA ASP A 143 1.25 -0.73 -2.84
C ASP A 143 2.00 0.60 -2.92
N LEU A 144 3.12 0.64 -3.64
CA LEU A 144 3.83 1.87 -4.02
C LEU A 144 4.00 1.96 -5.54
N GLY A 145 3.04 1.43 -6.29
CA GLY A 145 3.10 1.40 -7.75
C GLY A 145 3.15 2.81 -8.36
N ALA A 146 3.81 2.91 -9.53
CA ALA A 146 3.99 4.13 -10.32
C ALA A 146 4.85 5.23 -9.66
N LEU A 147 5.70 4.86 -8.70
CA LEU A 147 6.79 5.72 -8.20
C LEU A 147 8.10 5.36 -8.88
N ASP A 148 9.00 6.33 -8.99
CA ASP A 148 10.41 6.11 -9.30
C ASP A 148 11.15 5.58 -8.05
N ASP A 149 12.39 5.13 -8.22
CA ASP A 149 13.17 4.52 -7.13
C ASP A 149 13.33 5.48 -5.93
N GLU A 150 13.64 6.75 -6.17
CA GLU A 150 13.76 7.77 -5.10
C GLU A 150 12.41 7.96 -4.37
N GLY A 151 11.31 8.08 -5.13
CA GLY A 151 9.98 8.24 -4.56
C GLY A 151 9.52 7.02 -3.77
N TYR A 152 9.90 5.83 -4.23
CA TYR A 152 9.63 4.55 -3.59
C TYR A 152 10.34 4.47 -2.23
N GLU A 153 11.67 4.64 -2.22
CA GLU A 153 12.50 4.60 -1.02
C GLU A 153 12.01 5.62 0.01
N TYR A 154 11.77 6.85 -0.44
CA TYR A 154 11.27 7.92 0.42
C TYR A 154 9.92 7.57 1.05
N SER A 155 8.99 7.07 0.24
CA SER A 155 7.65 6.72 0.71
C SER A 155 7.69 5.56 1.69
N PHE A 156 8.48 4.51 1.40
CA PHE A 156 8.66 3.38 2.30
C PHE A 156 9.19 3.83 3.66
N LYS A 157 10.28 4.60 3.70
CA LYS A 157 10.89 5.11 4.93
C LYS A 157 9.92 5.98 5.74
N ALA A 158 9.16 6.86 5.07
CA ALA A 158 8.17 7.69 5.74
C ALA A 158 7.07 6.85 6.43
N ILE A 159 6.57 5.81 5.76
CA ILE A 159 5.56 4.92 6.35
C ILE A 159 6.16 4.06 7.47
N GLU A 160 7.36 3.54 7.27
CA GLU A 160 8.05 2.75 8.29
C GLU A 160 8.27 3.56 9.57
N GLU A 161 8.71 4.82 9.44
CA GLU A 161 8.87 5.74 10.57
C GLU A 161 7.55 5.95 11.32
N ILE A 162 6.45 6.22 10.59
CA ILE A 162 5.12 6.40 11.19
C ILE A 162 4.67 5.15 11.94
N ILE A 163 4.81 3.96 11.35
CA ILE A 163 4.42 2.70 11.98
C ILE A 163 5.23 2.44 13.26
N LYS A 164 6.54 2.73 13.23
CA LYS A 164 7.43 2.58 14.40
C LYS A 164 7.11 3.60 15.51
N GLN A 165 6.79 4.84 15.17
CA GLN A 165 6.55 5.92 16.14
C GLN A 165 5.12 5.93 16.72
N ASP A 166 4.10 5.85 15.86
CA ASP A 166 2.69 6.01 16.26
C ASP A 166 2.02 4.68 16.67
N GLY A 167 2.74 3.56 16.45
CA GLY A 167 2.21 2.22 16.51
C GLY A 167 1.25 1.92 15.35
N GLY A 168 1.00 0.64 15.09
CA GLY A 168 0.21 0.21 13.93
C GLY A 168 0.86 -0.97 13.25
N SER A 169 0.46 -1.26 12.02
CA SER A 169 1.10 -2.32 11.24
C SER A 169 0.86 -2.12 9.76
N ALA A 170 1.74 -2.67 8.93
CA ALA A 170 1.61 -2.53 7.50
C ALA A 170 2.00 -3.80 6.73
N ILE A 171 1.29 -4.05 5.63
CA ILE A 171 1.70 -5.00 4.60
C ILE A 171 1.88 -4.21 3.30
N LEU A 172 3.09 -4.27 2.74
CA LEU A 172 3.41 -3.69 1.44
C LEU A 172 3.38 -4.78 0.38
N LEU A 173 2.48 -4.64 -0.59
CA LEU A 173 2.43 -5.49 -1.78
C LEU A 173 3.43 -4.94 -2.79
N HIS A 174 4.44 -5.75 -3.15
CA HIS A 174 5.60 -5.30 -3.90
C HIS A 174 5.92 -6.19 -5.11
N CYS A 175 6.54 -5.63 -6.15
CA CYS A 175 6.85 -6.33 -7.39
C CYS A 175 8.21 -5.99 -8.05
N PHE A 176 9.06 -5.17 -7.43
CA PHE A 176 10.42 -4.86 -7.92
C PHE A 176 11.50 -5.65 -7.15
N ASP A 177 12.69 -5.80 -7.73
CA ASP A 177 13.71 -6.72 -7.20
C ASP A 177 14.63 -6.09 -6.12
N ASN A 178 14.44 -4.81 -5.80
CA ASN A 178 15.40 -4.00 -5.02
C ASN A 178 15.07 -3.85 -3.52
N MET A 179 14.20 -4.69 -2.94
CA MET A 179 13.68 -4.44 -1.58
C MET A 179 14.55 -4.93 -0.44
N GLU A 180 15.49 -5.84 -0.70
CA GLU A 180 16.37 -6.39 0.33
C GLU A 180 17.23 -5.30 1.00
N GLU A 181 17.41 -4.16 0.32
CA GLU A 181 18.17 -3.02 0.83
C GLU A 181 17.42 -2.21 1.91
N TYR A 182 16.09 -2.31 1.97
CA TYR A 182 15.26 -1.40 2.75
C TYR A 182 14.36 -2.08 3.78
N ALA A 183 14.02 -3.37 3.61
CA ALA A 183 13.08 -4.07 4.46
C ALA A 183 13.73 -5.22 5.23
N SER A 184 13.47 -5.28 6.54
CA SER A 184 13.98 -6.34 7.42
C SER A 184 13.19 -7.64 7.39
N LYS A 185 11.94 -7.60 6.89
CA LYS A 185 11.05 -8.75 6.79
C LYS A 185 10.36 -8.78 5.45
N ILE A 186 10.89 -9.62 4.57
CA ILE A 186 10.39 -9.86 3.22
C ILE A 186 9.87 -11.29 3.17
N ILE A 187 8.64 -11.44 2.70
CA ILE A 187 8.03 -12.72 2.36
C ILE A 187 7.87 -12.73 0.85
N ALA A 188 8.47 -13.70 0.18
CA ALA A 188 8.27 -13.89 -1.26
C ALA A 188 7.11 -14.86 -1.50
N LEU A 189 6.34 -14.57 -2.55
CA LEU A 189 5.45 -15.55 -3.17
C LEU A 189 6.28 -16.73 -3.68
N GLU A 190 5.77 -17.94 -3.56
CA GLU A 190 6.40 -19.15 -4.09
C GLU A 190 5.53 -19.71 -5.21
N TRP A 191 6.13 -19.99 -6.37
CA TRP A 191 5.41 -20.63 -7.47
C TRP A 191 5.18 -22.11 -7.19
N ASN A 192 3.95 -22.59 -7.32
CA ASN A 192 3.64 -24.01 -7.09
C ASN A 192 4.43 -24.94 -8.04
N ALA A 193 4.66 -24.49 -9.27
CA ALA A 193 5.45 -25.20 -10.29
C ALA A 193 6.96 -24.94 -10.18
N GLY A 194 7.40 -24.12 -9.22
CA GLY A 194 8.79 -23.65 -9.11
C GLY A 194 9.17 -22.55 -10.11
N HIS A 195 8.30 -22.23 -11.06
CA HIS A 195 8.48 -21.15 -12.03
C HIS A 195 7.15 -20.41 -12.29
N PRO A 196 7.18 -19.16 -12.79
CA PRO A 196 5.96 -18.44 -13.16
C PRO A 196 5.16 -19.19 -14.24
N PRO A 197 3.83 -19.01 -14.29
CA PRO A 197 3.00 -19.66 -15.31
C PRO A 197 3.40 -19.19 -16.71
N GLU A 198 3.19 -20.05 -17.72
CA GLU A 198 3.47 -19.71 -19.11
C GLU A 198 2.72 -18.43 -19.53
N GLY A 199 3.41 -17.56 -20.26
CA GLY A 199 2.86 -16.28 -20.71
C GLY A 199 2.73 -15.21 -19.62
N ASN A 200 3.30 -15.42 -18.42
CA ASN A 200 3.34 -14.42 -17.34
C ASN A 200 4.24 -13.22 -17.64
N GLU A 201 5.12 -13.32 -18.63
CA GLU A 201 6.02 -12.24 -19.05
C GLU A 201 5.27 -11.12 -19.79
N PHE A 202 5.72 -9.89 -19.59
CA PHE A 202 5.33 -8.75 -20.42
C PHE A 202 6.19 -8.75 -21.69
N HIS A 203 5.62 -9.14 -22.82
CA HIS A 203 6.25 -8.90 -24.12
C HIS A 203 6.01 -7.44 -24.51
N PHE A 204 7.01 -6.59 -24.32
CA PHE A 204 7.03 -5.28 -24.95
C PHE A 204 7.47 -5.48 -26.40
N ASN A 205 6.52 -5.37 -27.34
CA ASN A 205 6.86 -5.24 -28.75
C ASN A 205 7.37 -3.82 -28.97
N PHE A 206 8.70 -3.67 -29.05
CA PHE A 206 9.36 -2.43 -29.48
C PHE A 206 9.43 -2.35 -31.00
#